data_AF-A0A1G3LPV8-F1
#
_entry.id   AF-A0A1G3LPV8-F1
#
_cell.length_a   1.000
_cell.length_b   1.000
_cell.length_c   1.000
_cell.angle_alpha   90.00
_cell.angle_beta   90.00
_cell.angle_gamma   90.00
#
_symmetry.space_group_name_H-M   'P 1'
#
loop_
_entity.id
_entity.type
_entity.pdbx_description
1 polymer ?
#
loop_
_entity_poly.entity_id
_entity_poly.type
_entity_poly.pdbx_seq_one_letter_code
_entity_poly.pdbx_strand_id
1 'polypeptide(L)'
;MRKLLLADDSSTARSIVERVLGDTYELAYESSGEAALTTVKANPPDLIILDLLMPGMDGFTVLKELKARNNTVPVLVLSADIQNSTKERVLALGAVGIAYKPPRPDTFRKAVEDALSGAGL
;
A
#
# COMPACT_ATOMS: atom_id res chain seq x y z
N MET A 1 12.73 -8.06 11.50
CA MET A 1 11.58 -7.12 11.56
C MET A 1 10.91 -7.17 10.19
N ARG A 2 9.58 -7.16 10.10
CA ARG A 2 8.91 -7.18 8.78
C ARG A 2 9.11 -5.82 8.08
N LYS A 3 9.33 -5.84 6.77
CA LYS A 3 9.59 -4.66 5.94
C LYS A 3 8.35 -4.29 5.14
N LEU A 4 7.90 -3.04 5.25
CA LEU A 4 6.78 -2.52 4.49
C LEU A 4 7.28 -1.44 3.53
N LEU A 5 6.75 -1.43 2.31
CA LEU A 5 6.98 -0.36 1.34
C LEU A 5 5.75 0.55 1.33
N LEU A 6 5.95 1.84 1.65
CA LEU A 6 4.95 2.87 1.41
C LEU A 6 5.22 3.58 0.08
N ALA A 7 4.28 3.45 -0.86
CA ALA A 7 4.28 4.16 -2.13
C ALA A 7 3.24 5.29 -2.09
N ASP A 8 3.69 6.51 -1.79
CA ASP A 8 2.84 7.70 -1.57
C ASP A 8 3.69 8.97 -1.76
N ASP A 9 3.24 9.92 -2.57
CA ASP A 9 3.93 11.20 -2.79
C ASP A 9 3.66 12.21 -1.66
N SER A 10 2.69 11.94 -0.78
CA SER A 10 2.35 12.81 0.35
C SER A 10 3.29 12.62 1.54
N SER A 11 4.12 13.62 1.81
CA SER A 11 4.95 13.68 3.02
C SER A 11 4.13 13.64 4.32
N THR A 12 2.91 14.18 4.31
CA THR A 12 1.97 14.12 5.44
C THR A 12 1.50 12.69 5.69
N ALA A 13 1.05 11.98 4.64
CA ALA A 13 0.62 10.59 4.78
C ALA A 13 1.78 9.72 5.29
N ARG A 14 2.98 9.90 4.71
CA ARG A 14 4.21 9.25 5.17
C ARG A 14 4.48 9.48 6.66
N SER A 15 4.39 10.73 7.12
CA SER A 15 4.63 11.06 8.54
C SER A 15 3.62 10.38 9.47
N ILE A 16 2.36 10.24 9.06
CA ILE A 16 1.33 9.53 9.82
C ILE A 16 1.64 8.03 9.85
N VAL A 17 1.97 7.43 8.71
CA VAL A 17 2.32 6.00 8.62
C VAL A 17 3.54 5.68 9.48
N GLU A 18 4.61 6.49 9.41
CA GLU A 18 5.80 6.36 10.26
C GLU A 18 5.43 6.40 11.74
N ARG A 19 4.59 7.36 12.17
CA ARG A 19 4.15 7.45 13.55
C ARG A 19 3.33 6.23 14.00
N VAL A 20 2.53 5.67 13.11
CA VAL A 20 1.62 4.55 13.45
C VAL A 20 2.33 3.20 13.39
N LEU A 21 3.32 3.01 12.50
CA LEU A 21 3.91 1.70 12.19
C LEU A 21 5.43 1.61 12.43
N GLY A 22 6.15 2.74 12.52
CA GLY A 22 7.61 2.78 12.56
C GLY A 22 8.24 2.19 13.82
N ASP A 23 7.46 1.99 14.89
CA ASP A 23 7.89 1.28 16.10
C ASP A 23 7.87 -0.26 15.94
N THR A 24 7.17 -0.76 14.92
CA THR A 24 6.86 -2.19 14.75
C THR A 24 7.43 -2.77 13.46
N TYR A 25 7.57 -1.95 12.42
CA TYR A 25 7.98 -2.38 11.08
C TYR A 25 9.16 -1.56 10.55
N GLU A 26 9.98 -2.17 9.69
CA GLU A 26 10.97 -1.44 8.89
C GLU A 26 10.24 -0.80 7.70
N LEU A 27 10.34 0.53 7.54
CA LEU A 27 9.61 1.25 6.51
C LEU A 27 10.55 1.73 5.38
N ALA A 28 10.23 1.32 4.16
CA ALA A 28 10.79 1.86 2.93
C ALA A 28 9.78 2.79 2.26
N TYR A 29 10.27 3.78 1.51
CA TYR A 29 9.46 4.86 0.97
C TYR A 29 9.76 5.13 -0.48
N GLU A 30 8.72 5.22 -1.29
CA GLU A 30 8.79 5.65 -2.69
C GLU A 30 7.69 6.66 -2.96
N SER A 31 8.02 7.72 -3.71
CA SER A 31 7.08 8.80 -4.03
C SER A 31 6.45 8.66 -5.42
N SER A 32 6.67 7.55 -6.12
CA SER A 32 6.05 7.27 -7.41
C SER A 32 5.81 5.79 -7.63
N GLY A 33 4.86 5.46 -8.50
CA GLY A 33 4.56 4.10 -8.89
C GLY A 33 5.73 3.37 -9.57
N GLU A 34 6.51 4.07 -10.40
CA GLU A 34 7.68 3.51 -11.08
C GLU A 34 8.78 3.10 -10.10
N ALA A 35 9.06 3.97 -9.12
CA ALA A 35 10.05 3.70 -8.10
C ALA A 35 9.59 2.56 -7.18
N ALA A 36 8.30 2.53 -6.82
CA ALA A 36 7.70 1.41 -6.09
C ALA A 36 7.86 0.08 -6.84
N LEU A 37 7.52 0.02 -8.13
CA LEU A 37 7.69 -1.19 -8.95
C LEU A 37 9.15 -1.63 -9.08
N THR A 38 10.07 -0.66 -9.16
CA THR A 38 11.52 -0.93 -9.21
C THR A 38 12.00 -1.53 -7.89
N THR A 39 11.59 -0.95 -6.76
CA THR A 39 11.94 -1.42 -5.42
C THR A 39 11.33 -2.79 -5.13
N VAL A 40 10.06 -3.03 -5.47
CA VAL A 40 9.42 -4.36 -5.33
C VAL A 40 10.17 -5.42 -6.12
N LYS A 41 10.61 -5.11 -7.34
CA LYS A 41 11.37 -6.05 -8.17
C LYS A 41 12.77 -6.35 -7.61
N ALA A 42 13.46 -5.33 -7.11
CA ALA A 42 14.84 -5.46 -6.64
C ALA A 42 14.92 -6.06 -5.22
N ASN A 43 14.04 -5.60 -4.33
CA ASN A 43 14.00 -5.95 -2.90
C ASN A 43 12.54 -6.07 -2.45
N PRO A 44 11.89 -7.23 -2.70
CA PRO A 44 10.48 -7.43 -2.35
C PRO A 44 10.23 -7.21 -0.85
N PRO A 45 9.26 -6.34 -0.46
CA PRO A 45 8.86 -6.17 0.93
C PRO A 45 7.88 -7.27 1.37
N ASP A 46 7.52 -7.29 2.65
CA ASP A 46 6.47 -8.17 3.20
C ASP A 46 5.06 -7.64 2.91
N LEU A 47 4.90 -6.32 2.72
CA LEU A 47 3.66 -5.65 2.34
C LEU A 47 3.95 -4.39 1.53
N ILE A 48 3.08 -4.09 0.57
CA ILE A 48 3.05 -2.80 -0.12
C ILE A 48 1.84 -2.03 0.39
N ILE A 49 2.07 -0.82 0.92
CA ILE A 49 1.04 0.17 1.24
C ILE A 49 1.03 1.16 0.08
N LEU A 50 -0.05 1.20 -0.69
CA LEU A 50 -0.09 1.89 -1.98
C LEU A 50 -1.12 3.02 -1.99
N ASP A 51 -0.68 4.23 -2.29
CA ASP A 51 -1.59 5.32 -2.66
C ASP A 51 -2.10 5.17 -4.09
N LEU A 52 -3.32 5.66 -4.34
CA LEU A 52 -3.91 5.64 -5.69
C LEU A 52 -3.62 6.90 -6.49
N LEU A 53 -3.39 8.04 -5.84
CA LEU A 53 -3.35 9.37 -6.45
C LEU A 53 -1.91 9.91 -6.45
N MET A 54 -1.02 9.25 -7.19
CA MET A 54 0.35 9.70 -7.40
C MET A 54 0.51 10.36 -8.78
N PRO A 55 1.36 11.40 -8.92
CA PRO A 55 1.75 11.95 -10.21
C PRO A 55 2.47 10.92 -11.10
N GLY A 56 2.24 11.00 -12.42
CA GLY A 56 2.83 10.07 -13.38
C GLY A 56 2.09 8.74 -13.40
N MET A 57 2.59 7.74 -12.66
CA MET A 57 1.95 6.43 -12.55
C MET A 57 1.05 6.34 -11.32
N ASP A 58 -0.25 6.21 -11.57
CA ASP A 58 -1.26 6.05 -10.52
C ASP A 58 -1.22 4.64 -9.88
N GLY A 59 -1.81 4.51 -8.69
CA GLY A 59 -1.81 3.23 -7.97
C GLY A 59 -2.62 2.13 -8.67
N PHE A 60 -3.60 2.49 -9.51
CA PHE A 60 -4.30 1.51 -10.34
C PHE A 60 -3.37 0.86 -11.38
N THR A 61 -2.49 1.64 -11.97
CA THR A 61 -1.49 1.18 -12.93
C THR A 61 -0.44 0.32 -12.22
N VAL A 62 0.00 0.72 -11.02
CA VAL A 62 0.88 -0.12 -10.17
C VAL A 62 0.24 -1.49 -9.88
N LEU A 63 -1.03 -1.53 -9.46
CA LEU A 63 -1.74 -2.79 -9.21
C LEU A 63 -1.79 -3.68 -10.46
N LYS A 64 -2.10 -3.11 -11.63
CA LYS A 64 -2.10 -3.84 -12.90
C LYS A 64 -0.73 -4.43 -13.23
N GLU A 65 0.33 -3.65 -13.08
CA GLU A 65 1.71 -4.08 -13.32
C GLU A 65 2.13 -5.20 -12.35
N LEU A 66 1.84 -5.05 -11.07
CA LEU A 66 2.11 -6.09 -10.06
C LEU A 66 1.38 -7.39 -10.40
N LYS A 67 0.09 -7.30 -10.77
CA LYS A 67 -0.72 -8.45 -11.18
C LYS A 67 -0.17 -9.12 -12.44
N ALA A 68 0.19 -8.33 -13.46
CA ALA A 68 0.77 -8.85 -14.71
C ALA A 68 2.12 -9.55 -14.50
N ARG A 69 2.85 -9.17 -13.46
CA ARG A 69 4.14 -9.77 -13.07
C ARG A 69 4.00 -10.95 -12.09
N ASN A 70 2.77 -11.41 -11.82
CA ASN A 70 2.47 -12.43 -10.82
C ASN A 70 3.09 -12.14 -9.45
N ASN A 71 3.10 -10.86 -9.04
CA ASN A 71 3.60 -10.45 -7.75
C ASN A 71 2.83 -11.15 -6.62
N THR A 72 3.55 -11.73 -5.66
CA THR A 72 2.98 -12.42 -4.50
C THR A 72 2.92 -11.56 -3.24
N VAL A 73 3.58 -10.40 -3.24
CA VAL A 73 3.57 -9.48 -2.09
C VAL A 73 2.16 -8.88 -1.95
N PRO A 74 1.51 -8.95 -0.77
CA PRO A 74 0.21 -8.36 -0.57
C PRO A 74 0.24 -6.84 -0.76
N VAL A 75 -0.85 -6.28 -1.30
CA VAL A 75 -1.01 -4.83 -1.49
C VAL A 75 -2.20 -4.33 -0.67
N LEU A 76 -1.94 -3.50 0.32
CA LEU A 76 -2.96 -2.73 1.04
C LEU A 76 -3.03 -1.33 0.42
N VAL A 77 -4.18 -0.96 -0.12
CA VAL A 77 -4.36 0.41 -0.64
C VAL A 77 -4.61 1.37 0.51
N LEU A 78 -3.99 2.55 0.49
CA LEU A 78 -4.28 3.67 1.40
C LEU A 78 -4.64 4.90 0.56
N SER A 79 -5.94 5.20 0.41
CA SER A 79 -6.39 6.24 -0.51
C SER A 79 -7.21 7.35 0.15
N ALA A 80 -7.20 8.54 -0.44
CA ALA A 80 -8.17 9.59 -0.13
C ALA A 80 -9.52 9.40 -0.86
N ASP A 81 -9.57 8.55 -1.89
CA ASP A 81 -10.80 8.23 -2.61
C ASP A 81 -11.62 7.17 -1.85
N ILE A 82 -12.82 7.57 -1.43
CA ILE A 82 -13.74 6.79 -0.58
C ILE A 82 -14.90 6.14 -1.36
N GLN A 83 -14.88 6.19 -2.69
CA GLN A 83 -15.96 5.64 -3.50
C GLN A 83 -16.02 4.10 -3.41
N ASN A 84 -17.23 3.53 -3.35
CA ASN A 84 -17.42 2.07 -3.37
C ASN A 84 -16.85 1.44 -4.65
N SER A 85 -17.00 2.12 -5.79
CA SER A 85 -16.41 1.71 -7.07
C SER A 85 -14.89 1.60 -7.00
N THR A 86 -14.24 2.44 -6.20
CA THR A 86 -12.78 2.40 -5.99
C THR A 86 -12.38 1.16 -5.20
N LYS A 87 -13.11 0.83 -4.12
CA LYS A 87 -12.89 -0.41 -3.36
C LYS A 87 -13.02 -1.65 -4.24
N GLU A 88 -14.12 -1.77 -5.00
CA GLU A 88 -14.34 -2.90 -5.90
C GLU A 88 -13.23 -3.03 -6.95
N ARG A 89 -12.81 -1.90 -7.52
CA ARG A 89 -11.77 -1.87 -8.55
C ARG A 89 -10.40 -2.30 -8.02
N VAL A 90 -9.98 -1.84 -6.84
CA VAL A 90 -8.65 -2.23 -6.32
C VAL A 90 -8.61 -3.71 -5.92
N LEU A 91 -9.71 -4.24 -5.37
CA LEU A 91 -9.83 -5.67 -5.04
C LEU A 91 -9.79 -6.53 -6.32
N ALA A 92 -10.49 -6.14 -7.38
CA ALA A 92 -10.44 -6.84 -8.67
C ALA A 92 -9.03 -6.84 -9.30
N LEU A 93 -8.21 -5.82 -8.98
CA LEU A 93 -6.83 -5.70 -9.41
C LEU A 93 -5.83 -6.42 -8.48
N GLY A 94 -6.30 -7.09 -7.42
CA GLY A 94 -5.47 -7.93 -6.56
C GLY A 94 -4.96 -7.25 -5.28
N ALA A 95 -5.46 -6.05 -4.94
CA ALA A 95 -5.27 -5.53 -3.59
C ALA A 95 -5.94 -6.47 -2.59
N VAL A 96 -5.28 -6.70 -1.45
CA VAL A 96 -5.86 -7.54 -0.37
C VAL A 96 -6.85 -6.75 0.47
N GLY A 97 -6.75 -5.42 0.49
CA GLY A 97 -7.73 -4.55 1.12
C GLY A 97 -7.49 -3.07 0.84
N ILE A 98 -8.29 -2.23 1.47
CA ILE A 98 -8.23 -0.77 1.35
C ILE A 98 -8.46 -0.11 2.71
N ALA A 99 -7.64 0.90 2.99
CA ALA A 99 -7.77 1.84 4.09
C ALA A 99 -7.88 3.27 3.52
N TYR A 100 -8.38 4.19 4.34
CA TYR A 100 -8.67 5.56 3.90
C TYR A 100 -7.86 6.60 4.66
N LYS A 101 -7.47 7.66 3.96
CA LYS A 101 -6.75 8.81 4.52
C LYS A 101 -7.73 9.80 5.18
N PRO A 102 -7.36 10.41 6.32
CA PRO A 102 -6.26 10.03 7.19
C PRO A 102 -6.58 8.72 7.94
N PRO A 103 -5.64 7.77 8.03
CA PRO A 103 -5.90 6.51 8.71
C PRO A 103 -6.03 6.73 10.22
N ARG A 104 -7.04 6.10 10.84
CA ARG A 104 -7.08 6.00 12.31
C ARG A 104 -6.05 4.95 12.77
N PRO A 105 -5.21 5.24 13.77
CA PRO A 105 -4.08 4.38 14.14
C PRO A 105 -4.45 2.91 14.36
N ASP A 106 -5.42 2.62 15.22
CA ASP A 106 -5.77 1.25 15.60
C ASP A 106 -6.33 0.44 14.43
N THR A 107 -7.24 1.04 13.65
CA THR A 107 -7.85 0.37 12.49
C THR A 107 -6.83 0.15 11.38
N PHE A 108 -5.88 1.08 11.21
CA PHE A 108 -4.85 0.96 10.18
C PHE A 108 -3.80 -0.09 10.54
N ARG A 109 -3.37 -0.12 11.82
CA ARG A 109 -2.49 -1.18 12.33
C ARG A 109 -3.13 -2.55 12.16
N LYS A 110 -4.40 -2.69 12.50
CA LYS A 110 -5.14 -3.94 12.28
C LYS A 110 -5.21 -4.32 10.79
N ALA A 111 -5.52 -3.37 9.90
CA ALA A 111 -5.56 -3.65 8.47
C ALA A 111 -4.20 -4.11 7.92
N VAL A 112 -3.09 -3.57 8.44
CA VAL A 112 -1.72 -4.01 8.10
C VAL A 112 -1.45 -5.43 8.61
N GLU A 113 -1.87 -5.75 9.84
CA GLU A 113 -1.73 -7.09 10.42
C GLU A 113 -2.56 -8.15 9.67
N ASP A 114 -3.80 -7.82 9.31
CA ASP A 114 -4.70 -8.67 8.53
C ASP A 114 -4.10 -8.90 7.12
N ALA A 115 -3.63 -7.85 6.45
CA ALA A 115 -2.95 -7.93 5.15
C ALA A 115 -1.70 -8.83 5.17
N LEU A 116 -0.91 -8.73 6.24
CA LEU A 116 0.32 -9.51 6.41
C LEU A 116 0.08 -10.97 6.81
N SER A 117 -1.05 -11.27 7.44
CA SER A 117 -1.41 -12.64 7.86
C SER A 117 -2.22 -13.39 6.81
N GLY A 118 -2.74 -12.68 5.79
CA GLY A 118 -3.69 -13.25 4.83
C GLY A 118 -5.07 -13.51 5.45
N ALA A 119 -5.34 -12.96 6.64
CA ALA A 119 -6.67 -12.93 7.21
C ALA A 119 -7.57 -12.01 6.37
N GLY A 120 -8.79 -12.45 6.07
CA GLY A 120 -9.71 -11.71 5.19
C GLY A 120 -9.95 -10.27 5.67
N LEU A 121 -9.74 -9.32 4.77
CA LEU A 121 -10.01 -7.87 4.92
C LEU A 121 -11.40 -7.48 4.39
#